data_AF-A0A140GVG4-F1
#
_entry.id   AF-A0A140GVG4-F1
#
_cell.length_a   1.000
_cell.length_b   1.000
_cell.length_c   1.000
_cell.angle_alpha   90.00
_cell.angle_beta   90.00
_cell.angle_gamma   90.00
#
_symmetry.space_group_name_H-M   'P 1'
#
loop_
_entity.id
_entity.type
_entity.pdbx_description
1 polymer ?
#
loop_
_entity_poly.entity_id
_entity_poly.type
_entity_poly.pdbx_seq_one_letter_code
_entity_poly.pdbx_strand_id
1 'polypeptide(L)'
;MSDGSISREPGDAKLWSLAVMPPIQNDSSHRALITIPSDGETRRDFLTIATGAVAAVGAAATLVPLLGQMNPDAATIAAGGPVDVDLAGVQPGQQIVVRWRSRPIFIVHRTPAILTALRNSQLLAQLADPQSEQIQQPPYAVNWHRSVKPEFGVLVGICTHLGCIPMFEPQPNPTSPAPNWLGGYFCPCHGSKYDLAGRVFSGVPAPYNLPVPPYRFVSDTKIRIGENPTGANFDFDDVRQI
;
A
#
# COMPACT_ATOMS: atom_id res chain seq x y z
N MET A 1 -50.65 -36.82 30.58
CA MET A 1 -50.70 -36.59 32.03
C MET A 1 -50.81 -35.09 32.22
N SER A 2 -52.04 -34.58 32.15
CA SER A 2 -52.91 -34.19 33.29
C SER A 2 -52.50 -32.80 33.81
N ASP A 3 -53.26 -31.77 33.42
CA ASP A 3 -54.33 -31.15 34.25
C ASP A 3 -53.68 -30.03 35.10
N GLY A 4 -53.92 -28.74 34.91
CA GLY A 4 -55.21 -28.05 34.84
C GLY A 4 -55.52 -27.45 36.21
N SER A 5 -56.04 -26.21 36.19
CA SER A 5 -56.91 -25.56 37.19
C SER A 5 -56.45 -24.18 37.69
N ILE A 6 -57.29 -23.23 37.30
CA ILE A 6 -57.54 -21.92 37.87
C ILE A 6 -58.16 -22.08 39.26
N SER A 7 -57.85 -21.20 40.21
CA SER A 7 -58.83 -20.79 41.24
C SER A 7 -58.64 -19.33 41.63
N ARG A 8 -59.78 -18.62 41.71
CA ARG A 8 -59.95 -17.21 42.09
C ARG A 8 -60.25 -17.10 43.60
N GLU A 9 -59.77 -16.00 44.20
CA GLU A 9 -60.40 -15.08 45.19
C GLU A 9 -61.20 -15.65 46.39
N PRO A 10 -61.08 -15.07 47.60
CA PRO A 10 -61.91 -13.89 47.91
C PRO A 10 -61.22 -12.81 48.76
N GLY A 11 -61.64 -11.56 48.56
CA GLY A 11 -61.22 -10.40 49.35
C GLY A 11 -61.90 -10.29 50.72
N ASP A 12 -61.51 -9.27 51.50
CA ASP A 12 -62.48 -8.56 52.34
C ASP A 12 -62.02 -7.17 52.83
N ALA A 13 -63.01 -6.28 52.82
CA ALA A 13 -63.26 -5.13 53.69
C ALA A 13 -62.12 -4.16 54.07
N LYS A 14 -62.02 -3.02 53.36
CA LYS A 14 -61.57 -1.75 53.97
C LYS A 14 -62.79 -0.91 54.35
N LEU A 15 -63.01 -0.86 55.66
CA LEU A 15 -64.02 -0.06 56.34
C LEU A 15 -63.81 1.44 56.09
N TRP A 16 -64.94 2.08 55.86
CA TRP A 16 -65.24 3.51 55.85
C TRP A 16 -64.86 4.15 57.19
N SER A 17 -64.14 5.27 57.15
CA SER A 17 -64.08 6.20 58.28
C SER A 17 -64.46 7.58 57.79
N LEU A 18 -65.50 8.12 58.40
CA LEU A 18 -66.18 9.36 58.05
C LEU A 18 -65.31 10.59 58.30
N ALA A 19 -65.54 11.56 57.44
CA ALA A 19 -64.98 12.90 57.36
C ALA A 19 -64.82 13.64 58.71
N VAL A 20 -63.68 14.32 58.82
CA VAL A 20 -63.63 15.69 59.38
C VAL A 20 -62.83 16.53 58.39
N MET A 21 -63.51 17.43 57.68
CA MET A 21 -62.87 18.41 56.79
C MET A 21 -62.26 19.54 57.62
N PRO A 22 -60.96 19.86 57.49
CA PRO A 22 -60.43 21.15 57.92
C PRO A 22 -60.82 22.25 56.91
N PRO A 23 -60.90 23.52 57.36
CA PRO A 23 -61.39 24.63 56.55
C PRO A 23 -60.47 24.96 55.38
N ILE A 24 -61.07 25.44 54.30
CA ILE A 24 -60.43 25.90 53.06
C ILE A 24 -59.46 27.04 53.40
N GLN A 25 -58.15 26.79 53.26
CA GLN A 25 -57.15 27.86 53.21
C GLN A 25 -56.97 28.27 51.75
N ASN A 26 -57.34 29.52 51.46
CA ASN A 26 -57.06 30.21 50.22
C ASN A 26 -55.57 30.57 50.16
N ASP A 27 -54.73 29.69 49.60
CA ASP A 27 -53.34 30.03 49.25
C ASP A 27 -53.28 30.49 47.79
N SER A 28 -53.37 31.80 47.63
CA SER A 28 -53.04 32.51 46.40
C SER A 28 -51.53 32.44 46.13
N SER A 29 -51.05 31.33 45.57
CA SER A 29 -49.68 31.24 45.07
C SER A 29 -49.49 30.25 43.92
N HIS A 30 -50.39 30.27 42.93
CA HIS A 30 -50.03 29.84 41.57
C HIS A 30 -49.10 30.87 40.92
N ARG A 31 -47.85 30.97 41.39
CA ARG A 31 -46.76 31.48 40.55
C ARG A 31 -46.29 30.31 39.71
N ALA A 32 -46.85 30.21 38.50
CA ALA A 32 -46.17 29.53 37.42
C ALA A 32 -44.73 30.05 37.42
N LEU A 33 -43.77 29.17 37.73
CA LEU A 33 -42.37 29.42 37.47
C LEU A 33 -42.25 29.56 35.96
N ILE A 34 -42.40 30.79 35.47
CA ILE A 34 -41.72 31.21 34.26
C ILE A 34 -40.26 31.03 34.61
N THR A 35 -39.68 29.90 34.21
CA THR A 35 -38.23 29.78 34.06
C THR A 35 -37.87 30.82 33.01
N ILE A 36 -37.56 32.04 33.47
CA ILE A 36 -36.90 33.03 32.64
C ILE A 36 -35.65 32.31 32.15
N PRO A 37 -35.42 32.17 30.83
CA PRO A 37 -34.13 31.68 30.35
C PRO A 37 -33.11 32.61 30.99
N SER A 38 -32.26 32.09 31.87
CA SER A 38 -31.22 32.89 32.48
C SER A 38 -30.39 33.46 31.34
N ASP A 39 -30.25 34.78 31.26
CA ASP A 39 -29.29 35.49 30.41
C ASP A 39 -27.85 35.18 30.88
N GLY A 40 -27.49 33.90 30.89
CA GLY A 40 -26.31 33.34 31.55
C GLY A 40 -25.22 32.85 30.61
N GLU A 41 -25.41 32.94 29.29
CA GLU A 41 -24.46 32.40 28.31
C GLU A 41 -23.33 33.37 27.88
N THR A 42 -23.29 34.61 28.33
CA THR A 42 -22.66 35.63 27.47
C THR A 42 -21.15 35.85 27.65
N ARG A 43 -20.49 35.31 28.69
CA ARG A 43 -19.03 35.52 28.90
C ARG A 43 -18.23 34.29 29.29
N ARG A 44 -18.73 33.43 30.17
CA ARG A 44 -17.99 32.22 30.60
C ARG A 44 -17.98 31.15 29.51
N ASP A 45 -19.11 30.95 28.85
CA ASP A 45 -19.20 30.01 27.73
C ASP A 45 -18.40 30.51 26.53
N PHE A 46 -18.47 31.82 26.24
CA PHE A 46 -17.60 32.46 25.25
C PHE A 46 -16.11 32.22 25.55
N LEU A 47 -15.66 32.46 26.79
CA LEU A 47 -14.25 32.24 27.15
C LEU A 47 -13.86 30.75 27.07
N THR A 48 -14.71 29.83 27.51
CA THR A 48 -14.44 28.39 27.44
C THR A 48 -14.33 27.91 25.98
N ILE A 49 -15.27 28.31 25.14
CA ILE A 49 -15.27 27.97 23.70
C ILE A 49 -14.06 28.60 23.01
N ALA A 50 -13.78 29.89 23.27
CA ALA A 50 -12.64 30.58 22.68
C ALA A 50 -11.31 29.94 23.09
N THR A 51 -11.11 29.65 24.38
CA THR A 51 -9.90 28.96 24.87
C THR A 51 -9.77 27.56 24.28
N GLY A 52 -10.86 26.78 24.25
CA GLY A 52 -10.88 25.46 23.64
C GLY A 52 -10.53 25.49 22.14
N ALA A 53 -11.08 26.45 21.41
CA ALA A 53 -10.79 26.64 19.98
C ALA A 53 -9.32 27.00 19.76
N VAL A 54 -8.77 27.94 20.53
CA VAL A 54 -7.34 28.31 20.44
C VAL A 54 -6.44 27.13 20.79
N ALA A 55 -6.77 26.36 21.83
CA ALA A 55 -6.02 25.17 22.20
C ALA A 55 -6.04 24.11 21.10
N ALA A 56 -7.20 23.86 20.49
CA ALA A 56 -7.34 22.92 19.38
C ALA A 56 -6.52 23.35 18.14
N VAL A 57 -6.57 24.64 17.78
CA VAL A 57 -5.78 25.19 16.67
C VAL A 57 -4.30 25.12 16.98
N GLY A 58 -3.87 25.46 18.20
CA GLY A 58 -2.47 25.36 18.62
C GLY A 58 -1.96 23.91 18.59
N ALA A 59 -2.78 22.95 19.02
CA ALA A 59 -2.46 21.52 18.92
C ALA A 59 -2.30 21.09 17.47
N ALA A 60 -3.23 21.46 16.57
CA ALA A 60 -3.09 21.15 15.15
C ALA A 60 -1.84 21.81 14.53
N ALA A 61 -1.57 23.08 14.85
CA ALA A 61 -0.43 23.84 14.35
C ALA A 61 0.93 23.25 14.77
N THR A 62 0.98 22.48 15.85
CA THR A 62 2.20 21.80 16.33
C THR A 62 2.29 20.36 15.87
N LEU A 63 1.18 19.61 15.89
CA LEU A 63 1.15 18.20 15.50
C LEU A 63 1.34 18.00 13.98
N VAL A 64 0.74 18.86 13.15
CA VAL A 64 0.86 18.73 11.68
C VAL A 64 2.31 18.82 11.21
N PRO A 65 3.12 19.83 11.56
CA PRO A 65 4.53 19.86 11.16
C PRO A 65 5.37 18.78 11.85
N LEU A 66 5.03 18.39 13.09
CA LEU A 66 5.72 17.30 13.80
C LEU A 66 5.55 15.95 13.10
N LEU A 67 4.36 15.66 12.57
CA LEU A 67 4.16 14.47 11.73
C LEU A 67 4.72 14.70 10.32
N GLY A 68 4.61 15.92 9.80
CA GLY A 68 5.11 16.32 8.50
C GLY A 68 6.63 16.17 8.35
N GLN A 69 7.42 16.34 9.41
CA GLN A 69 8.88 16.12 9.37
C GLN A 69 9.27 14.63 9.19
N MET A 70 8.33 13.69 9.27
CA MET A 70 8.56 12.29 8.95
C MET A 70 8.41 12.01 7.45
N ASN A 71 7.85 12.95 6.67
CA ASN A 71 7.81 12.86 5.21
C ASN A 71 9.21 13.07 4.61
N PRO A 72 9.47 12.57 3.39
CA PRO A 72 10.74 12.80 2.70
C PRO A 72 11.02 14.29 2.52
N ASP A 73 12.27 14.68 2.77
CA ASP A 73 12.73 16.07 2.61
C ASP A 73 12.91 16.44 1.12
N ALA A 74 13.07 17.73 0.86
CA ALA A 74 13.22 18.24 -0.51
C ALA A 74 14.45 17.65 -1.23
N ALA A 75 15.54 17.38 -0.51
CA ALA A 75 16.72 16.74 -1.06
C ALA A 75 16.44 15.30 -1.50
N THR A 76 15.67 14.53 -0.70
CA THR A 76 15.22 13.17 -1.06
C THR A 76 14.31 13.18 -2.28
N ILE A 77 13.37 14.13 -2.38
CA ILE A 77 12.49 14.27 -3.55
C ILE A 77 13.31 14.64 -4.80
N ALA A 78 14.23 15.60 -4.68
CA ALA A 78 15.08 16.02 -5.80
C ALA A 78 16.03 14.91 -6.26
N ALA A 79 16.59 14.12 -5.33
CA ALA A 79 17.39 12.93 -5.63
C ALA A 79 16.59 11.81 -6.32
N GLY A 80 15.26 11.90 -6.33
CA GLY A 80 14.36 11.01 -7.04
C GLY A 80 14.13 11.36 -8.51
N GLY A 81 14.83 12.37 -9.03
CA GLY A 81 14.78 12.76 -10.44
C GLY A 81 15.29 11.68 -11.42
N PRO A 82 15.15 11.90 -12.73
CA PRO A 82 15.62 10.95 -13.73
C PRO A 82 17.14 10.79 -13.75
N VAL A 83 17.62 9.59 -14.06
CA VAL A 83 19.06 9.26 -14.13
C VAL A 83 19.39 8.70 -15.50
N ASP A 84 20.42 9.26 -16.15
CA ASP A 84 20.96 8.76 -17.41
C ASP A 84 22.02 7.68 -17.16
N VAL A 85 21.91 6.57 -17.88
CA VAL A 85 22.85 5.45 -17.81
C VAL A 85 23.34 5.09 -19.21
N ASP A 86 24.66 5.09 -19.37
CA ASP A 86 25.32 4.62 -20.59
C ASP A 86 25.48 3.10 -20.56
N LEU A 87 25.05 2.46 -21.64
CA LEU A 87 25.03 1.02 -21.86
C LEU A 87 26.16 0.55 -22.78
N ALA A 88 26.93 1.46 -23.38
CA ALA A 88 27.98 1.11 -24.34
C ALA A 88 29.03 0.13 -23.79
N GLY A 89 29.31 0.19 -22.47
CA GLY A 89 30.26 -0.69 -21.80
C GLY A 89 29.68 -2.03 -21.32
N VAL A 90 28.35 -2.23 -21.36
CA VAL A 90 27.71 -3.42 -20.79
C VAL A 90 27.78 -4.57 -21.79
N GLN A 91 28.56 -5.61 -21.46
CA GLN A 91 28.75 -6.76 -22.34
C GLN A 91 27.54 -7.70 -22.34
N PRO A 92 27.27 -8.44 -23.44
CA PRO A 92 26.25 -9.48 -23.44
C PRO A 92 26.48 -10.51 -22.33
N GLY A 93 25.43 -10.81 -21.55
CA GLY A 93 25.45 -11.65 -20.36
C GLY A 93 25.81 -10.92 -19.06
N GLN A 94 26.24 -9.66 -19.14
CA GLN A 94 26.57 -8.85 -17.98
C GLN A 94 25.35 -8.12 -17.43
N GLN A 95 25.35 -7.93 -16.12
CA GLN A 95 24.45 -7.02 -15.43
C GLN A 95 25.24 -5.90 -14.75
N ILE A 96 24.69 -4.68 -14.81
CA ILE A 96 25.09 -3.57 -13.94
C ILE A 96 23.93 -3.21 -13.01
N VAL A 97 24.24 -2.55 -11.90
CA VAL A 97 23.26 -2.08 -10.92
C VAL A 97 23.40 -0.58 -10.73
N VAL A 98 22.33 0.16 -10.96
CA VAL A 98 22.28 1.62 -10.80
C VAL A 98 21.26 1.98 -9.72
N ARG A 99 21.52 3.00 -8.91
CA ARG A 99 20.58 3.45 -7.88
C ARG A 99 19.65 4.52 -8.45
N TRP A 100 18.34 4.33 -8.31
CA TRP A 100 17.32 5.34 -8.63
C TRP A 100 16.23 5.34 -7.54
N ARG A 101 15.90 6.51 -6.96
CA ARG A 101 14.94 6.64 -5.84
C ARG A 101 15.20 5.65 -4.70
N SER A 102 16.47 5.49 -4.31
CA SER A 102 16.92 4.51 -3.28
C SER A 102 16.63 3.04 -3.59
N ARG A 103 16.29 2.72 -4.84
CA ARG A 103 16.07 1.35 -5.32
C ARG A 103 17.23 0.93 -6.23
N PRO A 104 17.74 -0.30 -6.11
CA PRO A 104 18.67 -0.86 -7.09
C PRO A 104 17.90 -1.19 -8.38
N ILE A 105 18.39 -0.69 -9.50
CA ILE A 105 17.88 -1.00 -10.84
C ILE A 105 18.88 -1.92 -11.50
N PHE A 106 18.44 -3.14 -11.77
CA PHE A 106 19.17 -4.12 -12.55
C PHE A 106 19.05 -3.79 -14.02
N ILE A 107 20.19 -3.64 -14.68
CA ILE A 107 20.27 -3.48 -16.13
C ILE A 107 21.10 -4.63 -16.67
N VAL A 108 20.45 -5.57 -17.33
CA VAL A 108 21.08 -6.79 -17.88
C VAL A 108 21.09 -6.72 -19.41
N HIS A 109 22.25 -6.94 -20.01
CA HIS A 109 22.37 -7.13 -21.45
C HIS A 109 22.21 -8.62 -21.75
N ARG A 110 21.03 -9.04 -22.23
CA ARG A 110 20.67 -10.42 -22.48
C ARG A 110 21.29 -10.92 -23.79
N THR A 111 21.91 -12.09 -23.74
CA THR A 111 22.43 -12.75 -24.95
C THR A 111 21.30 -13.35 -25.79
N PRO A 112 21.52 -13.65 -27.08
CA PRO A 112 20.54 -14.36 -27.90
C PRO A 112 20.11 -15.71 -27.30
N ALA A 113 21.02 -16.40 -26.61
CA ALA A 113 20.72 -17.65 -25.91
C ALA A 113 19.74 -17.43 -24.76
N ILE A 114 19.91 -16.36 -23.97
CA ILE A 114 18.98 -15.96 -22.89
C ILE A 114 17.61 -15.63 -23.49
N LEU A 115 17.56 -14.84 -24.57
CA LEU A 115 16.31 -14.45 -25.22
C LEU A 115 15.53 -15.67 -25.75
N THR A 116 16.25 -16.66 -26.27
CA THR A 116 15.66 -17.93 -26.71
C THR A 116 15.12 -18.72 -25.52
N ALA A 117 15.90 -18.82 -24.43
CA ALA A 117 15.50 -19.53 -23.21
C ALA A 117 14.25 -18.92 -22.56
N LEU A 118 14.10 -17.59 -22.57
CA LEU A 118 12.94 -16.88 -22.02
C LEU A 118 11.59 -17.22 -22.71
N ARG A 119 11.64 -17.77 -23.92
CA ARG A 119 10.46 -18.23 -24.68
C ARG A 119 10.22 -19.73 -24.58
N ASN A 120 11.08 -20.47 -23.86
CA ASN A 120 10.95 -21.91 -23.70
C ASN A 120 9.65 -22.25 -22.95
N SER A 121 8.82 -23.13 -23.50
CA SER A 121 7.54 -23.53 -22.92
C SER A 121 7.66 -24.19 -21.54
N GLN A 122 8.74 -24.92 -21.28
CA GLN A 122 9.02 -25.54 -19.98
C GLN A 122 9.35 -24.50 -18.90
N LEU A 123 10.00 -23.39 -19.28
CA LEU A 123 10.21 -22.26 -18.38
C LEU A 123 8.88 -21.54 -18.13
N LEU A 124 8.15 -21.22 -19.19
CA LEU A 124 6.86 -20.50 -19.08
C LEU A 124 5.85 -21.24 -18.20
N ALA A 125 5.80 -22.57 -18.27
CA ALA A 125 4.94 -23.40 -17.42
C ALA A 125 5.29 -23.34 -15.92
N GLN A 126 6.49 -22.88 -15.56
CA GLN A 126 6.94 -22.75 -14.18
C GLN A 126 6.74 -21.33 -13.61
N LEU A 127 6.30 -20.36 -14.42
CA LEU A 127 6.10 -18.98 -13.98
C LEU A 127 4.70 -18.78 -13.40
N ALA A 128 4.57 -17.87 -12.43
CA ALA A 128 3.26 -17.51 -11.86
C ALA A 128 2.49 -16.57 -12.80
N ASP A 129 3.20 -15.64 -13.44
CA ASP A 129 2.66 -14.68 -14.40
C ASP A 129 3.53 -14.65 -15.68
N PRO A 130 3.44 -15.67 -16.55
CA PRO A 130 4.28 -15.79 -17.74
C PRO A 130 4.03 -14.67 -18.78
N GLN A 131 2.80 -14.15 -18.84
CA GLN A 131 2.39 -13.13 -19.79
C GLN A 131 2.59 -11.70 -19.27
N SER A 132 2.90 -11.54 -17.97
CA SER A 132 3.08 -10.22 -17.34
C SER A 132 1.84 -9.36 -17.49
N GLU A 133 0.68 -9.92 -17.17
CA GLU A 133 -0.62 -9.23 -17.33
C GLU A 133 -0.89 -8.26 -16.18
N GLN A 134 -0.25 -8.46 -15.03
CA GLN A 134 -0.38 -7.55 -13.89
C GLN A 134 0.35 -6.23 -14.13
N ILE A 135 -0.15 -5.15 -13.52
CA ILE A 135 0.46 -3.81 -13.60
C ILE A 135 1.74 -3.80 -12.75
N GLN A 136 2.82 -4.33 -13.30
CA GLN A 136 4.16 -4.37 -12.69
C GLN A 136 5.22 -3.80 -13.65
N GLN A 137 4.79 -3.44 -14.86
CA GLN A 137 5.61 -2.81 -15.87
C GLN A 137 4.79 -1.73 -16.58
N PRO A 138 5.46 -0.71 -17.13
CA PRO A 138 4.81 0.30 -17.95
C PRO A 138 4.10 -0.32 -19.17
N PRO A 139 3.05 0.33 -19.73
CA PRO A 139 2.32 -0.17 -20.89
C PRO A 139 3.20 -0.51 -22.10
N TYR A 140 4.29 0.24 -22.31
CA TYR A 140 5.24 0.01 -23.40
C TYR A 140 6.18 -1.18 -23.18
N ALA A 141 6.12 -1.82 -22.01
CA ALA A 141 6.91 -3.00 -21.64
C ALA A 141 6.01 -4.22 -21.32
N VAL A 142 4.72 -4.18 -21.65
CA VAL A 142 3.82 -5.35 -21.56
C VAL A 142 4.09 -6.27 -22.75
N ASN A 143 5.12 -7.10 -22.60
CA ASN A 143 5.56 -8.08 -23.58
C ASN A 143 6.33 -9.21 -22.86
N TRP A 144 6.63 -10.31 -23.57
CA TRP A 144 7.28 -11.49 -22.99
C TRP A 144 8.67 -11.23 -22.39
N HIS A 145 9.35 -10.14 -22.77
CA HIS A 145 10.70 -9.78 -22.31
C HIS A 145 10.73 -8.62 -21.30
N ARG A 146 9.56 -8.03 -21.02
CA ARG A 146 9.35 -6.95 -20.04
C ARG A 146 10.31 -5.78 -20.21
N SER A 147 10.56 -5.38 -21.45
CA SER A 147 11.45 -4.26 -21.75
C SER A 147 11.10 -3.58 -23.09
N VAL A 148 11.69 -2.41 -23.36
CA VAL A 148 11.53 -1.70 -24.64
C VAL A 148 12.34 -2.41 -25.74
N LYS A 149 13.60 -2.73 -25.47
CA LYS A 149 14.47 -3.53 -26.34
C LYS A 149 14.71 -4.90 -25.69
N PRO A 150 14.51 -6.03 -26.40
CA PRO A 150 14.58 -7.36 -25.79
C PRO A 150 15.95 -7.67 -25.17
N GLU A 151 17.03 -7.20 -25.79
CA GLU A 151 18.41 -7.36 -25.34
C GLU A 151 18.74 -6.62 -24.03
N PHE A 152 17.95 -5.62 -23.62
CA PHE A 152 18.17 -4.91 -22.36
C PHE A 152 17.00 -5.13 -21.40
N GLY A 153 17.23 -5.90 -20.34
CA GLY A 153 16.32 -5.96 -19.21
C GLY A 153 16.57 -4.82 -18.25
N VAL A 154 15.53 -4.10 -17.86
CA VAL A 154 15.58 -3.01 -16.87
C VAL A 154 14.56 -3.31 -15.78
N LEU A 155 15.03 -3.69 -14.59
CA LEU A 155 14.19 -4.24 -13.52
C LEU A 155 14.52 -3.58 -12.19
N VAL A 156 13.54 -3.38 -11.32
CA VAL A 156 13.76 -3.02 -9.93
C VAL A 156 14.23 -4.26 -9.18
N GLY A 157 15.48 -4.24 -8.72
CA GLY A 157 16.17 -5.33 -8.05
C GLY A 157 15.78 -5.52 -6.59
N ILE A 158 14.48 -5.42 -6.29
CA ILE A 158 13.92 -5.58 -4.95
C ILE A 158 12.95 -6.76 -5.01
N CYS A 159 13.26 -7.82 -4.27
CA CYS A 159 12.41 -8.99 -4.17
C CYS A 159 11.02 -8.59 -3.67
N THR A 160 9.99 -9.02 -4.38
CA THR A 160 8.59 -8.66 -4.14
C THR A 160 7.98 -9.35 -2.92
N HIS A 161 8.71 -10.28 -2.31
CA HIS A 161 8.34 -10.87 -1.01
C HIS A 161 8.49 -9.85 0.12
N LEU A 162 9.73 -9.53 0.51
CA LEU A 162 10.04 -8.68 1.67
C LEU A 162 11.25 -7.75 1.44
N GLY A 163 11.58 -7.46 0.18
CA GLY A 163 12.48 -6.36 -0.16
C GLY A 163 13.98 -6.68 -0.27
N CYS A 164 14.42 -7.91 -0.01
CA CYS A 164 15.83 -8.29 -0.23
C CYS A 164 16.26 -8.12 -1.70
N ILE A 165 17.55 -7.90 -1.95
CA ILE A 165 18.09 -7.79 -3.31
C ILE A 165 18.37 -9.20 -3.87
N PRO A 166 17.70 -9.63 -4.96
CA PRO A 166 17.99 -10.93 -5.57
C PRO A 166 19.40 -10.99 -6.17
N MET A 167 20.08 -12.13 -6.02
CA MET A 167 21.36 -12.40 -6.64
C MET A 167 21.19 -12.71 -8.13
N PHE A 168 22.11 -12.22 -8.95
CA PHE A 168 22.14 -12.49 -10.38
C PHE A 168 22.83 -13.82 -10.64
N GLU A 169 22.04 -14.83 -10.99
CA GLU A 169 22.47 -16.21 -11.20
C GLU A 169 22.07 -16.63 -12.63
N PRO A 170 22.66 -16.05 -13.69
CA PRO A 170 22.14 -16.17 -15.05
C PRO A 170 22.33 -17.55 -15.67
N GLN A 171 23.21 -18.37 -15.11
CA GLN A 171 23.55 -19.68 -15.66
C GLN A 171 22.72 -20.79 -15.01
N PRO A 172 22.29 -21.80 -15.79
CA PRO A 172 21.71 -23.00 -15.23
C PRO A 172 22.70 -23.74 -14.34
N ASN A 173 22.22 -24.34 -13.25
CA ASN A 173 23.06 -25.13 -12.35
C ASN A 173 22.19 -26.18 -11.63
N PRO A 174 22.61 -27.46 -11.59
CA PRO A 174 21.81 -28.53 -11.02
C PRO A 174 21.66 -28.46 -9.50
N THR A 175 22.58 -27.81 -8.79
CA THR A 175 22.70 -27.87 -7.32
C THR A 175 22.58 -26.52 -6.62
N SER A 176 22.97 -25.42 -7.25
CA SER A 176 22.99 -24.09 -6.62
C SER A 176 22.42 -23.02 -7.55
N PRO A 177 21.67 -22.02 -7.06
CA PRO A 177 21.20 -21.84 -5.68
C PRO A 177 19.97 -22.70 -5.32
N ALA A 178 19.41 -23.43 -6.29
CA ALA A 178 18.29 -24.35 -6.09
C ALA A 178 18.45 -25.57 -7.01
N PRO A 179 17.84 -26.73 -6.67
CA PRO A 179 17.84 -27.89 -7.56
C PRO A 179 17.28 -27.54 -8.94
N ASN A 180 17.97 -27.97 -9.99
CA ASN A 180 17.59 -27.74 -11.39
C ASN A 180 17.38 -26.24 -11.73
N TRP A 181 18.26 -25.37 -11.20
CA TRP A 181 18.22 -23.94 -11.49
C TRP A 181 18.37 -23.68 -13.00
N LEU A 182 17.44 -22.91 -13.57
CA LEU A 182 17.41 -22.61 -15.01
C LEU A 182 18.11 -21.29 -15.38
N GLY A 183 18.67 -20.59 -14.40
CA GLY A 183 19.20 -19.24 -14.59
C GLY A 183 18.14 -18.15 -14.32
N GLY A 184 18.60 -16.99 -13.84
CA GLY A 184 17.72 -15.87 -13.48
C GLY A 184 18.20 -15.09 -12.27
N TYR A 185 17.25 -14.80 -11.38
CA TYR A 185 17.48 -14.13 -10.11
C TYR A 185 17.03 -14.99 -8.95
N PHE A 186 17.89 -15.14 -7.95
CA PHE A 186 17.60 -15.91 -6.73
C PHE A 186 17.66 -15.02 -5.50
N CYS A 187 16.59 -15.01 -4.70
CA CYS A 187 16.53 -14.28 -3.44
C CYS A 187 16.79 -15.22 -2.25
N PRO A 188 17.96 -15.13 -1.59
CA PRO A 188 18.36 -16.08 -0.55
C PRO A 188 17.57 -15.94 0.75
N CYS A 189 16.86 -14.82 0.96
CA CYS A 189 16.12 -14.58 2.20
C CYS A 189 15.02 -15.63 2.45
N HIS A 190 14.30 -16.02 1.38
CA HIS A 190 13.18 -16.98 1.49
C HIS A 190 13.07 -17.89 0.25
N GLY A 191 14.13 -17.98 -0.56
CA GLY A 191 14.18 -18.88 -1.72
C GLY A 191 13.29 -18.47 -2.91
N SER A 192 12.93 -17.19 -3.03
CA SER A 192 12.16 -16.71 -4.19
C SER A 192 13.02 -16.65 -5.45
N LYS A 193 12.41 -16.94 -6.60
CA LYS A 193 13.08 -17.14 -7.88
C LYS A 193 12.40 -16.31 -8.96
N TYR A 194 13.20 -15.72 -9.84
CA TYR A 194 12.72 -15.01 -11.03
C TYR A 194 13.55 -15.41 -12.25
N ASP A 195 12.98 -15.35 -13.44
CA ASP A 195 13.74 -15.52 -14.68
C ASP A 195 14.50 -14.23 -15.07
N LEU A 196 15.23 -14.25 -16.19
CA LEU A 196 15.99 -13.09 -16.69
C LEU A 196 15.11 -11.96 -17.30
N ALA A 197 13.79 -12.15 -17.37
CA ALA A 197 12.80 -11.09 -17.61
C ALA A 197 12.23 -10.52 -16.29
N GLY A 198 12.65 -11.05 -15.14
CA GLY A 198 12.15 -10.67 -13.83
C GLY A 198 10.79 -11.28 -13.50
N ARG A 199 10.33 -12.29 -14.26
CA ARG A 199 9.06 -12.97 -13.98
C ARG A 199 9.25 -13.98 -12.87
N VAL A 200 8.34 -13.97 -11.89
CA VAL A 200 8.42 -14.81 -10.70
C VAL A 200 8.02 -16.24 -11.03
N PHE A 201 8.73 -17.21 -10.44
CA PHE A 201 8.36 -18.62 -10.52
C PHE A 201 7.14 -18.92 -9.64
N SER A 202 6.32 -19.86 -10.04
CA SER A 202 5.22 -20.40 -9.24
C SER A 202 5.73 -21.14 -8.00
N GLY A 203 4.94 -21.11 -6.92
CA GLY A 203 5.22 -21.88 -5.71
C GLY A 203 6.37 -21.32 -4.84
N VAL A 204 6.72 -20.05 -4.99
CA VAL A 204 7.68 -19.35 -4.12
C VAL A 204 6.99 -18.24 -3.32
N PRO A 205 7.59 -17.75 -2.22
CA PRO A 205 6.96 -16.72 -1.38
C PRO A 205 6.75 -15.35 -2.03
N ALA A 206 7.57 -14.98 -3.02
CA ALA A 206 7.38 -13.76 -3.78
C ALA A 206 6.06 -13.81 -4.57
N PRO A 207 5.13 -12.87 -4.37
CA PRO A 207 3.81 -12.96 -4.95
C PRO A 207 3.73 -12.45 -6.40
N TYR A 208 4.72 -11.68 -6.87
CA TYR A 208 4.68 -11.08 -8.20
C TYR A 208 6.06 -10.81 -8.84
N ASN A 209 6.06 -10.45 -10.12
CA ASN A 209 7.26 -10.20 -10.92
C ASN A 209 8.04 -8.97 -10.42
N LEU A 210 9.36 -8.95 -10.62
CA LEU A 210 10.17 -7.76 -10.35
C LEU A 210 9.65 -6.57 -11.17
N PRO A 211 9.33 -5.42 -10.57
CA PRO A 211 8.79 -4.30 -11.31
C PRO A 211 9.74 -3.76 -12.38
N VAL A 212 9.21 -3.20 -13.46
CA VAL A 212 9.99 -2.42 -14.45
C VAL A 212 9.80 -0.94 -14.10
N PRO A 213 10.87 -0.14 -13.90
CA PRO A 213 10.70 1.29 -13.62
C PRO A 213 10.20 2.04 -14.88
N PRO A 214 9.68 3.28 -14.75
CA PRO A 214 9.56 4.17 -15.89
C PRO A 214 10.95 4.46 -16.47
N TYR A 215 11.13 4.32 -17.77
CA TYR A 215 12.39 4.61 -18.47
C TYR A 215 12.18 4.74 -19.96
N ARG A 216 13.14 5.38 -20.64
CA ARG A 216 13.20 5.44 -22.10
C ARG A 216 14.63 5.37 -22.61
N PHE A 217 14.80 5.00 -23.87
CA PHE A 217 16.06 5.20 -24.58
C PHE A 217 16.18 6.66 -25.00
N VAL A 218 17.28 7.32 -24.64
CA VAL A 218 17.61 8.68 -25.13
C VAL A 218 18.48 8.61 -26.39
N SER A 219 19.16 7.48 -26.60
CA SER A 219 19.91 7.10 -27.81
C SER A 219 20.02 5.57 -27.83
N ASP A 220 20.69 4.97 -28.82
CA ASP A 220 20.79 3.51 -28.90
C ASP A 220 21.51 2.84 -27.73
N THR A 221 22.48 3.54 -27.12
CA THR A 221 23.30 3.03 -26.03
C THR A 221 23.08 3.77 -24.73
N LYS A 222 22.06 4.63 -24.61
CA LYS A 222 21.81 5.38 -23.36
C LYS A 222 20.34 5.34 -23.01
N ILE A 223 20.06 4.99 -21.76
CA ILE A 223 18.71 5.00 -21.18
C ILE A 223 18.60 6.09 -20.13
N ARG A 224 17.38 6.60 -19.95
CA ARG A 224 17.00 7.47 -18.86
C ARG A 224 15.97 6.76 -18.00
N ILE A 225 16.31 6.48 -16.75
CA ILE A 225 15.44 5.88 -15.75
C ILE A 225 14.70 7.01 -15.04
N GLY A 226 13.42 6.83 -14.73
CA GLY A 226 12.56 7.83 -14.10
C GLY A 226 11.78 8.72 -15.06
N GLU A 227 11.85 8.45 -16.38
CA GLU A 227 11.14 9.22 -17.41
C GLU A 227 10.52 8.28 -18.44
N ASN A 228 9.22 8.39 -18.67
CA ASN A 228 8.50 7.60 -19.69
C ASN A 228 8.79 8.09 -21.11
N PRO A 229 8.69 7.24 -22.14
CA PRO A 229 8.66 7.68 -23.53
C PRO A 229 7.51 8.65 -23.80
N THR A 230 7.67 9.50 -24.82
CA THR A 230 6.63 10.46 -25.24
C THR A 230 5.32 9.73 -25.53
N GLY A 231 4.23 10.17 -24.92
CA GLY A 231 2.90 9.58 -25.09
C GLY A 231 2.56 8.42 -24.16
N ALA A 232 3.48 8.01 -23.28
CA ALA A 232 3.21 7.04 -22.21
C ALA A 232 3.16 7.73 -20.84
N ASN A 233 2.24 7.28 -19.98
CA ASN A 233 2.17 7.70 -18.58
C ASN A 233 2.14 6.45 -17.69
N PHE A 234 3.12 6.33 -16.81
CA PHE A 234 3.24 5.27 -15.83
C PHE A 234 4.04 5.83 -14.65
N ASP A 235 3.43 5.86 -13.47
CA ASP A 235 4.17 6.08 -12.23
C ASP A 235 4.60 4.72 -11.66
N PHE A 236 5.75 4.69 -11.02
CA PHE A 236 6.17 3.50 -10.29
C PHE A 236 5.21 3.15 -9.15
N ASP A 237 4.53 4.15 -8.59
CA ASP A 237 3.54 3.95 -7.54
C ASP A 237 2.25 3.26 -8.04
N ASP A 238 2.06 3.14 -9.35
CA ASP A 238 0.97 2.38 -9.97
C ASP A 238 1.20 0.85 -9.94
N VAL A 239 2.39 0.40 -9.50
CA VAL A 239 2.72 -1.03 -9.43
C VAL A 239 1.79 -1.75 -8.46
N ARG A 240 1.03 -2.72 -8.99
CA ARG A 240 0.12 -3.56 -8.24
C ARG A 240 0.86 -4.69 -7.54
N GLN A 241 0.88 -4.61 -6.22
CA GLN A 241 1.27 -5.70 -5.34
C GLN A 241 0.06 -6.63 -5.18
N ILE A 242 0.24 -7.92 -5.46
CA ILE A 242 -0.81 -8.96 -5.36
C ILE A 242 -0.52 -9.91 -4.23
#